data_AF-A0A9Q7APZ0-F1
#
_entry.id   AF-A0A9Q7APZ0-F1
#
_cell.length_a   1.000
_cell.length_b   1.000
_cell.length_c   1.000
_cell.angle_alpha   90.00
_cell.angle_beta   90.00
_cell.angle_gamma   90.00
#
_symmetry.space_group_name_H-M   'P 1'
#
loop_
_entity.id
_entity.type
_entity.pdbx_description
1 polymer ?
#
loop_
_entity_poly.entity_id
_entity_poly.type
_entity_poly.pdbx_seq_one_letter_code
_entity_poly.pdbx_strand_id
1 'polypeptide(L)' 'MAKLTAKRRAFVEAYAGNATEAALSAGYSPKTAHTIGHESLKKPEIQEALHEREDAWLATLIATSGH' A
#
# COMPACT_ATOMS: atom_id res chain seq x y z
N MET A 1 -13.68 3.73 -6.02
CA MET A 1 -12.63 2.80 -5.57
C MET A 1 -12.45 1.72 -6.63
N ALA A 2 -11.37 1.79 -7.40
CA ALA A 2 -11.00 0.68 -8.27
C ALA A 2 -10.80 -0.57 -7.39
N LYS A 3 -11.43 -1.68 -7.75
CA LYS A 3 -11.39 -2.91 -6.94
C LYS A 3 -9.97 -3.48 -7.01
N LEU A 4 -9.12 -3.10 -6.05
CA LEU A 4 -7.79 -3.68 -5.91
C LEU A 4 -7.90 -5.19 -5.75
N THR A 5 -7.02 -5.91 -6.43
CA THR A 5 -6.89 -7.36 -6.21
C THR A 5 -6.35 -7.62 -4.81
N ALA A 6 -6.60 -8.82 -4.27
CA ALA A 6 -6.16 -9.18 -2.92
C ALA A 6 -4.64 -8.94 -2.70
N LYS A 7 -3.80 -9.27 -3.68
CA LYS A 7 -2.35 -9.04 -3.60
C LYS A 7 -1.98 -7.56 -3.60
N ARG A 8 -2.67 -6.74 -4.40
CA ARG A 8 -2.43 -5.29 -4.45
C ARG A 8 -2.86 -4.61 -3.15
N ARG A 9 -3.98 -5.05 -2.58
CA ARG A 9 -4.43 -4.60 -1.26
C ARG A 9 -3.42 -4.96 -0.17
N ALA A 10 -2.97 -6.21 -0.12
CA ALA A 10 -1.95 -6.65 0.83
C ALA A 10 -0.63 -5.85 0.69
N PHE A 11 -0.25 -5.51 -0.55
CA PHE A 11 0.91 -4.63 -0.80
C PHE A 11 0.70 -3.24 -0.20
N VAL A 12 -0.46 -2.62 -0.44
CA VAL A 12 -0.81 -1.30 0.12
C VAL A 12 -0.85 -1.34 1.65
N GLU A 13 -1.37 -2.41 2.26
CA GLU A 13 -1.41 -2.57 3.72
C GLU A 13 -0.01 -2.75 4.33
N ALA A 14 0.88 -3.48 3.64
CA ALA A 14 2.23 -3.74 4.12
C ALA A 14 3.26 -2.63 3.82
N TYR A 15 2.93 -1.68 2.94
CA TYR A 15 3.90 -0.66 2.53
C TYR A 15 4.19 0.36 3.63
N ALA A 16 5.43 0.32 4.15
CA ALA A 16 5.95 1.22 5.16
C ALA A 16 7.25 1.93 4.70
N GLY A 17 7.34 2.28 3.41
CA GLY A 17 8.52 2.92 2.82
C GLY A 17 9.51 1.97 2.13
N ASN A 18 9.31 0.65 2.23
CA ASN A 18 10.06 -0.34 1.49
C ASN A 18 9.16 -1.17 0.57
N ALA A 19 9.30 -0.93 -0.74
CA ALA A 19 8.49 -1.61 -1.76
C ALA A 19 8.78 -3.11 -1.86
N THR A 20 10.03 -3.51 -1.64
CA THR A 20 10.44 -4.91 -1.72
C THR A 20 9.85 -5.71 -0.57
N GLU A 21 9.92 -5.17 0.66
CA GLU A 21 9.33 -5.79 1.84
C GLU A 21 7.80 -5.87 1.73
N ALA A 22 7.16 -4.81 1.25
CA ALA A 22 5.72 -4.82 0.99
C ALA A 22 5.32 -5.89 -0.03
N ALA A 23 6.10 -6.07 -1.10
CA ALA A 23 5.87 -7.11 -2.08
C ALA A 23 6.06 -8.52 -1.50
N LEU A 24 7.09 -8.74 -0.68
CA LEU A 24 7.28 -10.01 0.01
C LEU A 24 6.10 -10.32 0.93
N SER A 25 5.66 -9.35 1.72
CA SER A 25 4.50 -9.47 2.62
C SER A 25 3.20 -9.72 1.86
N ALA A 26 3.05 -9.18 0.65
CA ALA A 26 1.90 -9.40 -0.21
C ALA A 26 1.92 -10.77 -0.93
N GLY A 27 2.93 -11.61 -0.69
CA GLY A 27 3.05 -12.95 -1.26
C GLY A 27 3.59 -12.97 -2.69
N TYR A 28 4.42 -11.98 -3.06
CA TYR A 28 5.25 -12.05 -4.27
C TYR A 28 6.54 -12.83 -4.00
N SER A 29 7.05 -13.52 -5.02
CA SER A 29 8.26 -14.33 -4.91
C SER A 29 9.49 -13.45 -4.62
N PRO A 30 10.45 -13.89 -3.78
CA PRO A 30 11.64 -13.09 -3.47
C PRO A 30 12.44 -12.65 -4.69
N LYS A 31 12.48 -13.49 -5.73
CA LYS A 31 13.18 -13.21 -6.99
C LYS A 31 12.59 -12.02 -7.75
N THR A 32 11.32 -11.73 -7.57
CA THR A 32 10.60 -10.69 -8.33
C THR A 32 10.07 -9.57 -7.44
N ALA A 33 10.11 -9.72 -6.11
CA ALA A 33 9.58 -8.75 -5.16
C ALA A 33 10.17 -7.35 -5.34
N HIS A 34 11.47 -7.24 -5.63
CA HIS A 34 12.12 -5.96 -5.89
C HIS A 34 11.51 -5.24 -7.10
N THR A 35 11.51 -5.90 -8.27
CA THR A 35 10.97 -5.33 -9.51
C THR A 35 9.47 -5.05 -9.38
N ILE A 36 8.70 -6.03 -8.88
CA ILE A 36 7.25 -5.90 -8.71
C ILE A 36 6.90 -4.80 -7.71
N GLY A 37 7.66 -4.64 -6.64
CA GLY A 37 7.44 -3.57 -5.66
C GLY A 37 7.58 -2.20 -6.31
N HIS A 38 8.68 -1.97 -7.04
CA HIS A 38 8.88 -0.71 -7.78
C HIS A 38 7.85 -0.49 -8.88
N GLU A 39 7.46 -1.53 -9.62
CA GLU A 39 6.39 -1.42 -10.62
C GLU A 39 5.04 -1.11 -9.98
N SER A 40 4.75 -1.69 -8.80
CA SER A 40 3.50 -1.45 -8.07
C SER A 40 3.40 0.01 -7.64
N LEU A 41 4.49 0.62 -7.18
CA LEU A 41 4.53 2.05 -6.86
C LEU A 41 4.26 2.97 -8.06
N LYS A 42 4.49 2.50 -9.29
CA LYS A 42 4.20 3.27 -10.51
C LYS A 42 2.75 3.12 -10.98
N LYS A 43 1.97 2.20 -10.40
CA LYS A 43 0.59 1.98 -10.80
C LYS A 43 -0.32 3.03 -10.15
N PRO A 44 -1.15 3.75 -10.94
CA PRO A 44 -2.02 4.80 -10.39
C PRO A 44 -2.98 4.23 -9.33
N GLU A 45 -3.57 3.06 -9.59
CA GLU A 45 -4.46 2.38 -8.63
C GLU A 45 -3.82 2.06 -7.26
N ILE A 46 -2.50 1.80 -7.22
CA ILE A 46 -1.77 1.56 -5.98
C ILE A 46 -1.46 2.88 -5.29
N GLN A 47 -1.05 3.89 -6.06
CA GLN A 47 -0.77 5.25 -5.55
C GLN A 47 -2.03 5.86 -4.91
N GLU A 48 -3.17 5.76 -5.59
CA GLU A 48 -4.46 6.23 -5.08
C GLU A 48 -4.83 5.54 -3.76
N ALA A 49 -4.63 4.22 -3.66
CA ALA A 49 -4.95 3.48 -2.45
C ALA A 49 -3.99 3.75 -1.29
N LEU A 50 -2.70 4.00 -1.58
CA LEU A 50 -1.75 4.46 -0.57
C LEU A 50 -2.14 5.83 -0.02
N HIS A 51 -2.55 6.75 -0.91
CA HIS A 51 -3.02 8.07 -0.52
C HIS A 51 -4.31 8.00 0.31
N GLU A 52 -5.29 7.20 -0.12
CA GLU A 52 -6.55 6.98 0.62
C GLU A 52 -6.30 6.39 2.01
N ARG A 53 -5.37 5.42 2.13
CA ARG A 53 -4.96 4.85 3.41
C ARG A 53 -4.37 5.92 4.34
N GLU A 54 -3.50 6.77 3.83
CA GLU A 54 -2.85 7.82 4.61
C GLU A 54 -3.85 8.90 5.03
N ASP A 55 -4.76 9.30 4.13
CA ASP A 55 -5.84 10.26 4.43
C ASP A 55 -6.80 9.71 5.48
N ALA A 56 -7.21 8.44 5.38
CA ALA A 56 -8.02 7.77 6.38
C ALA A 56 -7.34 7.70 7.76
N TRP A 57 -6.02 7.48 7.78
CA TRP A 57 -5.23 7.50 9.01
C TRP A 57 -5.19 8.91 9.63
N LEU A 58 -4.95 9.94 8.82
CA LEU A 58 -4.96 11.34 9.26
C LEU A 58 -6.35 11.78 9.77
N ALA A 59 -7.42 11.42 9.06
CA ALA A 59 -8.80 11.69 9.47
C ALA A 59 -9.12 11.06 10.84
N THR A 60 -8.64 9.84 11.08
CA THR A 60 -8.79 9.15 12.38
C THR A 60 -8.07 9.90 13.51
N LEU A 61 -6.84 10.37 13.26
CA LEU A 61 -6.08 11.12 14.25
C LEU A 61 -6.72 12.47 14.59
N ILE A 62 -7.20 13.20 13.59
CA ILE A 62 -7.88 14.49 13.78
C ILE A 62 -9.19 14.31 14.53
N ALA A 63 -9.93 13.23 14.27
CA ALA A 63 -11.17 12.92 15.00
C ALA A 63 -10.92 12.50 16.46
N THR A 64 -9.76 11.92 16.77
CA THR A 64 -9.43 11.40 18.11
C THR A 64 -8.77 12.45 19.01
N SER A 65 -8.09 13.46 18.46
CA SER A 65 -7.46 14.52 19.27
C SER A 65 -8.42 15.63 19.75
N GLY A 66 -9.73 15.48 19.50
CA GLY A 66 -10.77 16.42 19.90
C GLY A 66 -11.45 16.14 21.25
N HIS A 67 -10.86 15.34 22.13
CA HIS A 67 -11.34 15.11 23.51
C HIS A 67 -10.29 15.53 24.53
#